data_AF-A0AAF0XHI8-F1
#
_entry.id   AF-A0AAF0XHI8-F1
#
_cell.length_a   1.000
_cell.length_b   1.000
_cell.length_c   1.000
_cell.angle_alpha   90.00
_cell.angle_beta   90.00
_cell.angle_gamma   90.00
#
_symmetry.space_group_name_H-M   'P 1'
#
loop_
_entity.id
_entity.type
_entity.pdbx_description
1 polymer ?
#
loop_
_entity_poly.entity_id
_entity_poly.type
_entity_poly.pdbx_seq_one_letter_code
_entity_poly.pdbx_strand_id
1 'polypeptide(L)'
;MIIKDELPFRFVERDGFKKFCEVSMPEFKIPSRFTIVKDCYSLFVAEKKKLFDIFASQCQRVSLTTDTWTSIQNVSYLCLTAHFIDSNWRMHKRFLNFCVIKSHKGLNIGNVVDFCMEEWGLKNVMCITVDNATSNDKALTQLKKKLIKRGALV
;
A
#
# COMPACT_ATOMS: atom_id res chain seq x y z
N MET A 1 14.33 4.81 -14.01
CA MET A 1 14.26 3.48 -14.65
C MET A 1 13.70 2.43 -13.73
N ILE A 2 14.39 2.04 -12.65
CA ILE A 2 13.94 0.94 -11.76
C ILE A 2 12.48 1.04 -11.32
N ILE A 3 12.09 2.14 -10.65
CA ILE A 3 10.70 2.32 -10.19
C ILE A 3 9.76 2.62 -11.36
N LYS A 4 10.16 3.52 -12.26
CA LYS A 4 9.32 4.03 -13.37
C LYS A 4 8.94 2.94 -14.37
N ASP A 5 9.88 2.05 -14.68
CA ASP A 5 9.77 1.02 -15.71
C ASP A 5 9.63 -0.38 -15.07
N GLU A 6 9.40 -0.44 -13.75
CA GLU A 6 9.16 -1.66 -12.97
C GLU A 6 10.25 -2.75 -13.16
N LEU A 7 11.51 -2.33 -13.31
CA LEU A 7 12.61 -3.24 -13.58
C LEU A 7 13.06 -3.96 -12.31
N PRO A 8 13.49 -5.24 -12.41
CA PRO A 8 14.10 -5.94 -11.28
C PRO A 8 15.31 -5.17 -10.74
N PHE A 9 15.53 -5.18 -9.42
CA PHE A 9 16.70 -4.50 -8.84
C PHE A 9 18.04 -5.01 -9.38
N ARG A 10 18.09 -6.27 -9.83
CA ARG A 10 19.26 -6.86 -10.51
C ARG A 10 19.50 -6.34 -11.93
N PHE A 11 18.61 -5.51 -12.47
CA PHE A 11 18.75 -4.94 -13.81
C PHE A 11 20.08 -4.22 -13.98
N VAL A 12 20.50 -3.46 -12.97
CA VAL A 12 21.78 -2.71 -12.98
C VAL A 12 23.02 -3.61 -13.04
N GLU A 13 22.87 -4.91 -12.75
CA GLU A 13 23.97 -5.88 -12.76
C GLU A 13 24.09 -6.63 -14.10
N ARG A 14 23.13 -6.46 -15.02
CA ARG A 14 23.14 -7.14 -16.32
C ARG A 14 24.21 -6.57 -17.24
N ASP A 15 24.91 -7.44 -17.97
CA ASP A 15 26.05 -7.07 -18.80
C ASP A 15 25.71 -6.05 -19.88
N GLY A 16 24.52 -6.17 -20.51
CA GLY A 16 24.06 -5.19 -21.50
C GLY A 16 23.89 -3.78 -20.92
N PHE A 17 23.37 -3.67 -19.68
CA PHE A 17 23.24 -2.38 -19.01
C PHE A 17 24.59 -1.81 -18.58
N LYS A 18 25.49 -2.66 -18.06
CA LYS A 18 26.85 -2.25 -17.73
C LYS A 18 27.58 -1.72 -18.95
N LYS A 19 27.52 -2.45 -20.06
CA LYS A 19 28.15 -2.04 -21.32
C LYS A 19 27.57 -0.73 -21.85
N PHE A 20 26.25 -0.55 -21.76
CA PHE A 20 25.59 0.69 -22.12
C PHE A 20 26.11 1.88 -21.30
N CYS A 21 26.20 1.73 -19.97
CA CYS A 21 26.73 2.78 -19.08
C CYS A 21 28.21 3.07 -19.36
N GLU A 22 29.05 2.03 -19.56
CA GLU A 22 30.47 2.19 -19.87
C GLU A 22 30.72 3.01 -21.14
N VAL A 23 29.90 2.81 -22.18
CA VAL A 23 30.04 3.56 -23.45
C VAL A 23 29.45 4.97 -23.32
N SER A 24 28.31 5.10 -22.63
CA SER A 24 27.57 6.37 -22.57
C SER A 24 28.19 7.36 -21.57
N MET A 25 28.67 6.87 -20.42
CA MET A 25 29.30 7.65 -19.36
C MET A 25 30.27 6.78 -18.56
N PRO A 26 31.53 6.61 -19.02
CA PRO A 26 32.50 5.71 -18.39
C PRO A 26 32.77 5.96 -16.90
N GLU A 27 32.64 7.20 -16.44
CA GLU A 27 32.85 7.57 -15.03
C GLU A 27 31.65 7.28 -14.12
N PHE A 28 30.50 6.90 -14.69
CA PHE A 28 29.31 6.58 -13.91
C PHE A 28 29.50 5.29 -13.13
N LYS A 29 29.59 5.41 -11.80
CA LYS A 29 29.65 4.27 -10.91
C LYS A 29 28.26 3.65 -10.77
N ILE A 30 28.06 2.53 -11.45
CA ILE A 30 26.80 1.79 -11.40
C ILE A 30 26.54 1.34 -9.96
N PRO A 31 25.39 1.72 -9.35
CA PRO A 31 25.06 1.29 -8.00
C PRO A 31 24.80 -0.23 -7.98
N SER A 32 25.12 -0.86 -6.85
CA SER A 32 24.78 -2.27 -6.63
C SER A 32 23.26 -2.46 -6.49
N ARG A 33 22.75 -3.67 -6.70
CA ARG A 33 21.34 -3.98 -6.42
C ARG A 33 20.95 -3.66 -4.97
N PHE A 34 21.87 -3.79 -4.02
CA PHE A 34 21.61 -3.50 -2.60
C PHE A 34 21.47 -2.00 -2.35
N THR A 35 22.30 -1.20 -3.02
CA THR A 35 22.19 0.26 -3.00
C THR A 35 20.84 0.70 -3.55
N ILE A 36 20.45 0.16 -4.73
CA ILE A 36 19.14 0.44 -5.32
C ILE A 36 17.98 0.08 -4.38
N VAL A 37 18.03 -1.09 -3.73
CA VAL A 37 17.01 -1.51 -2.76
C VAL A 37 16.93 -0.53 -1.60
N LYS A 38 18.07 -0.15 -1.01
CA LYS A 38 18.15 0.81 0.09
C LYS A 38 17.55 2.16 -0.31
N ASP A 39 17.88 2.65 -1.49
CA ASP A 39 17.41 3.94 -1.99
C ASP A 39 15.90 3.91 -2.26
N CYS A 40 15.38 2.84 -2.88
CA CYS A 40 13.95 2.65 -3.11
C CYS A 40 13.18 2.59 -1.77
N TYR A 41 13.72 1.88 -0.77
CA TYR A 41 13.11 1.80 0.54
C TYR A 41 13.12 3.16 1.27
N SER A 42 14.22 3.89 1.18
CA SER A 42 14.33 5.24 1.76
C SER A 42 13.32 6.20 1.14
N LEU A 43 13.15 6.13 -0.19
CA LEU A 43 12.12 6.89 -0.90
C LEU A 43 10.71 6.49 -0.44
N PHE A 44 10.43 5.19 -0.31
CA PHE A 44 9.15 4.71 0.22
C PHE A 44 8.87 5.27 1.62
N VAL A 45 9.83 5.24 2.54
CA VAL A 45 9.66 5.78 3.89
C VAL A 45 9.36 7.28 3.86
N ALA A 46 10.07 8.04 3.03
CA ALA A 46 9.84 9.47 2.87
C ALA A 46 8.44 9.77 2.30
N GLU A 47 8.00 9.05 1.27
CA GLU A 47 6.67 9.21 0.68
C GLU A 47 5.56 8.72 1.61
N LYS A 48 5.78 7.64 2.37
CA LYS A 48 4.86 7.15 3.41
C LYS A 48 4.62 8.23 4.46
N LYS A 49 5.68 8.91 4.92
CA LYS A 49 5.56 10.02 5.87
C LYS A 49 4.74 11.17 5.29
N LYS A 50 5.02 11.61 4.05
CA LYS A 50 4.23 12.66 3.39
C LYS A 50 2.76 12.31 3.31
N LEU A 51 2.43 11.06 2.95
CA LEU A 51 1.05 10.60 2.87
C LEU A 51 0.38 10.55 4.25
N PHE A 52 1.12 10.14 5.28
CA PHE A 52 0.63 10.19 6.66
C PHE A 52 0.30 11.63 7.09
N ASP A 53 1.19 12.59 6.79
CA ASP A 53 0.98 14.00 7.11
C ASP A 53 -0.24 14.58 6.36
N ILE A 54 -0.49 14.15 5.12
CA ILE A 54 -1.70 14.51 4.36
C ILE A 54 -2.97 13.99 5.06
N PHE A 55 -2.97 12.71 5.47
CA PHE A 55 -4.11 12.15 6.19
C PHE A 55 -4.39 12.85 7.51
N ALA A 56 -3.34 13.28 8.22
CA ALA A 56 -3.49 13.99 9.48
C ALA A 56 -3.98 15.44 9.33
N SER A 57 -3.60 16.14 8.26
CA SER A 57 -3.79 17.60 8.14
C SER A 57 -4.90 18.03 7.16
N GLN A 58 -5.19 17.24 6.14
CA GLN A 58 -6.03 17.67 5.01
C GLN A 58 -7.25 16.78 4.76
N CYS A 59 -7.17 15.50 5.14
CA CYS A 59 -8.23 14.56 4.80
C CYS A 59 -9.38 14.58 5.80
N GLN A 60 -10.49 15.19 5.41
CA GLN A 60 -11.72 15.14 6.20
C GLN A 60 -12.36 13.74 6.21
N ARG A 61 -12.32 13.03 5.07
CA ARG A 61 -12.92 11.69 4.89
C ARG A 61 -12.09 10.85 3.93
N VAL A 62 -11.89 9.58 4.27
CA VAL A 62 -11.20 8.58 3.43
C VAL A 62 -12.13 7.41 3.16
N SER A 63 -12.20 6.94 1.91
CA SER A 63 -12.87 5.69 1.55
C SER A 63 -11.83 4.61 1.31
N LEU A 64 -12.09 3.39 1.78
CA LEU A 64 -11.19 2.27 1.64
C LEU A 64 -11.77 1.23 0.68
N THR A 65 -10.92 0.61 -0.12
CA THR A 65 -11.26 -0.61 -0.86
C THR A 65 -10.32 -1.73 -0.44
N THR A 66 -10.86 -2.92 -0.19
CA THR A 66 -10.06 -4.13 0.04
C THR A 66 -10.19 -5.08 -1.13
N ASP A 67 -9.08 -5.68 -1.52
CA ASP A 67 -9.06 -6.80 -2.46
C ASP A 67 -8.30 -7.97 -1.85
N THR A 68 -8.80 -9.18 -2.01
CA THR A 68 -8.17 -10.40 -1.51
C THR A 68 -8.13 -11.45 -2.60
N TRP A 69 -6.96 -12.06 -2.77
CA TRP A 69 -6.78 -13.13 -3.75
C TRP A 69 -5.80 -14.18 -3.24
N THR A 70 -5.86 -15.35 -3.86
CA THR A 70 -4.89 -16.42 -3.64
C THR A 70 -3.99 -16.50 -4.87
N SER A 71 -2.69 -16.40 -4.67
CA SER A 71 -1.71 -16.62 -5.75
C SER A 71 -1.65 -18.08 -6.18
N ILE A 72 -1.03 -18.35 -7.34
CA ILE A 72 -0.77 -19.71 -7.84
C ILE A 72 0.08 -20.57 -6.89
N GLN A 73 0.77 -19.95 -5.92
CA GLN A 73 1.55 -20.63 -4.88
C GLN A 73 0.73 -20.94 -3.62
N ASN A 74 -0.60 -20.81 -3.69
CA ASN A 74 -1.52 -20.95 -2.55
C ASN A 74 -1.26 -19.96 -1.40
N VAL A 75 -0.63 -18.82 -1.68
CA VAL A 75 -0.45 -17.72 -0.72
C VAL A 75 -1.59 -16.73 -0.85
N SER A 76 -2.28 -16.44 0.25
CA SER A 76 -3.38 -15.48 0.31
C SER A 76 -2.86 -14.06 0.58
N TYR A 77 -3.28 -13.11 -0.24
CA TYR A 77 -2.89 -11.70 -0.14
C TYR A 77 -4.11 -10.83 0.15
N LEU A 78 -3.83 -9.70 0.79
CA LEU A 78 -4.78 -8.59 0.96
C LEU A 78 -4.12 -7.31 0.49
N CYS A 79 -4.83 -6.56 -0.34
CA CYS A 79 -4.50 -5.18 -0.70
C CYS A 79 -5.53 -4.24 -0.08
N LEU A 80 -5.04 -3.21 0.61
CA LEU A 80 -5.86 -2.11 1.13
C LEU A 80 -5.49 -0.84 0.39
N THR A 81 -6.49 -0.20 -0.22
CA THR A 81 -6.32 1.05 -0.96
C THR A 81 -7.19 2.13 -0.34
N ALA A 82 -6.63 3.33 -0.16
CA ALA A 82 -7.34 4.53 0.22
C ALA A 82 -7.67 5.40 -0.99
N HIS A 83 -8.87 5.97 -0.94
CA HIS A 83 -9.40 6.91 -1.91
C HIS A 83 -9.86 8.17 -1.16
N PHE A 84 -9.37 9.32 -1.58
CA PHE A 84 -9.69 10.60 -0.93
C PHE A 84 -9.59 11.76 -1.93
N ILE A 85 -10.18 12.90 -1.58
CA ILE A 85 -10.11 14.14 -2.34
C ILE A 85 -9.27 15.14 -1.52
N ASP A 86 -8.29 15.78 -2.15
CA ASP A 86 -7.45 16.79 -1.49
C ASP A 86 -8.12 18.18 -1.45
N SER A 87 -7.46 19.16 -0.83
CA SER A 87 -7.93 20.55 -0.76
C SER A 87 -8.03 21.25 -2.12
N ASN A 88 -7.37 20.72 -3.15
CA ASN A 88 -7.43 21.22 -4.52
C ASN A 88 -8.50 20.50 -5.35
N TRP A 89 -9.38 19.74 -4.69
CA TRP A 89 -10.46 18.97 -5.32
C TRP A 89 -9.95 17.90 -6.30
N ARG A 90 -8.77 17.34 -6.04
CA ARG A 90 -8.19 16.26 -6.84
C ARG A 90 -8.44 14.92 -6.18
N MET A 91 -8.87 13.95 -6.99
CA MET A 91 -9.05 12.57 -6.53
C MET A 91 -7.71 11.85 -6.45
N HIS A 92 -7.45 11.21 -5.32
CA HIS A 92 -6.26 10.41 -5.06
C HIS A 92 -6.62 8.97 -4.74
N LYS A 93 -5.87 8.04 -5.35
CA LYS A 93 -5.84 6.62 -5.03
C LYS A 93 -4.45 6.26 -4.50
N ARG A 94 -4.36 5.67 -3.31
CA ARG A 94 -3.08 5.30 -2.67
C ARG A 94 -3.16 3.92 -2.03
N PHE A 95 -2.18 3.06 -2.33
CA PHE A 95 -2.05 1.79 -1.65
C PHE A 95 -1.54 2.01 -0.23
N LEU A 96 -2.26 1.51 0.77
CA LEU A 96 -1.89 1.62 2.19
C LEU A 96 -1.18 0.37 2.69
N ASN A 97 -1.62 -0.80 2.20
CA ASN A 97 -1.00 -2.06 2.57
C ASN A 97 -1.15 -3.10 1.45
N PHE A 98 -0.15 -3.96 1.36
CA PHE A 98 -0.12 -5.17 0.54
C PHE A 98 0.57 -6.24 1.38
N CYS A 99 -0.19 -7.21 1.89
CA CYS A 99 0.35 -8.18 2.85
C CYS A 99 -0.21 -9.58 2.64
N VAL A 100 0.57 -10.57 3.07
CA VAL A 100 0.12 -11.96 3.17
C VAL A 100 -0.80 -12.10 4.38
N ILE A 101 -1.94 -12.77 4.19
CA ILE A 101 -2.90 -13.07 5.25
C ILE A 101 -2.95 -14.58 5.51
N LYS A 102 -3.14 -14.96 6.78
CA LYS A 102 -3.16 -16.38 7.19
C LYS A 102 -4.36 -17.15 6.62
N SER A 103 -5.47 -16.47 6.37
CA SER A 103 -6.66 -17.05 5.74
C SER A 103 -7.62 -15.96 5.29
N HIS A 104 -8.47 -16.28 4.32
CA HIS A 104 -9.60 -15.45 3.88
C HIS A 104 -10.77 -15.39 4.88
N LYS A 105 -10.57 -15.81 6.14
CA LYS A 105 -11.62 -15.66 7.16
C LYS A 105 -11.84 -14.18 7.44
N GLY A 106 -13.10 -13.74 7.44
CA GLY A 106 -13.45 -12.34 7.65
C GLY A 106 -12.85 -11.71 8.90
N LEU A 107 -12.65 -12.47 9.98
CA LEU A 107 -11.98 -11.99 11.19
C LEU A 107 -10.52 -11.59 10.95
N ASN A 108 -9.78 -12.36 10.13
CA ASN A 108 -8.40 -12.01 9.80
C ASN A 108 -8.36 -10.76 8.92
N ILE A 109 -9.21 -10.70 7.89
CA ILE A 109 -9.33 -9.56 6.99
C ILE A 109 -9.66 -8.29 7.81
N GLY A 110 -10.70 -8.35 8.63
CA GLY A 110 -11.12 -7.23 9.48
C GLY A 110 -10.04 -6.78 10.46
N ASN A 111 -9.27 -7.70 11.04
CA ASN A 111 -8.15 -7.34 11.93
C ASN A 111 -7.00 -6.65 11.17
N VAL A 112 -6.67 -7.11 9.96
CA VAL A 112 -5.62 -6.48 9.14
C VAL A 112 -6.05 -5.08 8.71
N VAL A 113 -7.29 -4.90 8.26
CA VAL A 113 -7.83 -3.58 7.88
C VAL A 113 -7.82 -2.65 9.08
N ASP A 114 -8.29 -3.11 10.24
CA ASP A 114 -8.32 -2.35 11.48
C ASP A 114 -6.92 -1.91 11.93
N PHE A 115 -5.95 -2.82 11.91
CA PHE A 115 -4.56 -2.53 12.21
C PHE A 115 -3.98 -1.49 11.25
N CYS A 116 -4.22 -1.62 9.94
CA CYS A 116 -3.77 -0.62 8.97
C CYS A 116 -4.41 0.75 9.21
N MET A 117 -5.70 0.79 9.55
CA MET A 117 -6.36 2.06 9.88
C MET A 117 -5.70 2.74 11.09
N GLU A 118 -5.34 1.98 12.11
CA GLU A 118 -4.60 2.49 13.27
C GLU A 118 -3.19 2.96 12.89
N GLU A 119 -2.43 2.18 12.14
CA GLU A 119 -1.07 2.54 11.70
C GLU A 119 -1.04 3.83 10.86
N TRP A 120 -2.07 4.06 10.04
CA TRP A 120 -2.19 5.24 9.19
C TRP A 120 -2.94 6.40 9.88
N GLY A 121 -3.36 6.24 11.14
CA GLY A 121 -4.08 7.28 11.89
C GLY A 121 -5.46 7.64 11.31
N LEU A 122 -6.09 6.72 10.59
CA LEU A 122 -7.35 6.95 9.87
C LEU A 122 -8.55 6.90 10.83
N LYS A 123 -9.00 8.08 11.27
CA LYS A 123 -10.15 8.22 12.18
C LYS A 123 -11.49 8.36 11.45
N ASN A 124 -11.49 9.04 10.30
CA ASN A 124 -12.71 9.41 9.57
C ASN A 124 -12.86 8.60 8.28
N VAL A 125 -13.11 7.29 8.42
CA VAL A 125 -13.39 6.43 7.27
C VAL A 125 -14.86 6.56 6.88
N MET A 126 -15.13 7.00 5.64
CA MET A 126 -16.47 7.22 5.13
C MET A 126 -17.13 5.91 4.64
N CYS A 127 -16.36 5.07 3.95
CA CYS A 127 -16.85 3.81 3.40
C CYS A 127 -15.71 2.81 3.32
N ILE A 128 -16.03 1.53 3.49
CA ILE A 128 -15.15 0.41 3.16
C ILE A 128 -15.88 -0.44 2.13
N THR A 129 -15.37 -0.45 0.92
CA THR A 129 -15.87 -1.27 -0.18
C THR A 129 -15.04 -2.55 -0.28
N VAL A 130 -15.73 -3.67 -0.42
CA VAL A 130 -15.15 -5.01 -0.43
C VAL A 130 -15.70 -5.75 -1.66
N ASP A 131 -15.02 -6.79 -2.12
CA ASP A 131 -15.54 -7.65 -3.18
C ASP A 131 -16.70 -8.54 -2.68
N ASN A 132 -17.42 -9.16 -3.61
CA ASN A 132 -18.63 -9.93 -3.33
C ASN A 132 -18.32 -11.35 -2.80
N ALA A 133 -17.52 -11.43 -1.73
CA ALA A 133 -17.15 -12.66 -1.05
C ALA A 133 -17.78 -12.73 0.34
N THR A 134 -18.37 -13.88 0.69
CA THR A 134 -19.08 -14.08 1.98
C THR A 134 -18.20 -13.90 3.22
N SER A 135 -16.87 -14.06 3.07
CA SER A 135 -15.90 -13.72 4.10
C SER A 135 -15.94 -12.25 4.50
N ASN A 136 -16.22 -11.36 3.56
CA ASN A 136 -16.19 -9.92 3.79
C ASN A 136 -17.36 -9.45 4.64
N ASP A 137 -18.52 -10.11 4.58
CA ASP A 137 -19.67 -9.80 5.45
C ASP A 137 -19.28 -9.91 6.93
N LYS A 138 -18.52 -10.96 7.27
CA LYS A 138 -18.00 -11.16 8.63
C LYS A 138 -16.93 -10.13 8.98
N ALA A 139 -16.07 -9.77 8.03
CA ALA A 139 -15.05 -8.72 8.23
C ALA A 139 -15.70 -7.36 8.52
N LEU A 140 -16.68 -6.96 7.70
CA LEU A 140 -17.42 -5.71 7.83
C LEU A 140 -18.22 -5.67 9.13
N THR A 141 -18.88 -6.77 9.51
CA THR A 141 -19.60 -6.86 10.79
C THR A 141 -18.69 -6.60 11.98
N GLN A 142 -17.46 -7.12 11.94
CA GLN A 142 -16.49 -6.90 13.02
C GLN A 142 -15.89 -5.49 13.00
N LEU A 143 -15.51 -5.00 11.83
CA LEU A 143 -15.03 -3.62 11.66
C LEU A 143 -16.08 -2.62 12.16
N LYS A 144 -17.35 -2.81 11.79
CA LYS A 144 -18.47 -2.00 12.28
C LYS A 144 -18.54 -1.99 13.81
N LYS A 145 -18.47 -3.15 14.46
CA LYS A 145 -18.46 -3.24 15.93
C LYS A 145 -17.29 -2.45 16.56
N LYS A 146 -16.09 -2.56 15.99
CA LYS A 146 -14.90 -1.84 16.48
C LYS A 146 -15.04 -0.32 16.29
N LEU A 147 -15.51 0.12 15.13
CA LEU A 147 -15.69 1.54 14.83
C LEU A 147 -16.78 2.18 15.70
N ILE A 148 -17.90 1.48 15.95
CA ILE A 148 -18.93 1.93 16.91
C ILE A 148 -18.31 2.08 18.30
N LYS A 149 -17.53 1.09 18.76
CA LYS A 149 -16.86 1.16 20.07
C LYS A 149 -15.89 2.35 20.18
N ARG A 150 -15.30 2.79 19.06
CA ARG A 150 -14.41 3.97 18.99
C ARG A 150 -15.16 5.30 18.82
N GLY A 151 -16.49 5.29 18.68
CA GLY A 151 -17.28 6.48 18.35
C GLY A 151 -16.99 7.02 16.94
N ALA A 152 -16.41 6.21 16.05
CA ALA A 152 -16.03 6.59 14.69
C ALA A 152 -17.15 6.34 13.66
N LEU A 153 -18.22 5.65 14.07
CA LEU A 153 -19.47 5.53 13.32
C LEU A 153 -20.57 6.20 14.14
N VAL A 154 -21.19 7.23 13.55
CA VAL A 154 -22.39 7.91 14.07
C VAL A 154 -23.62 7.23 13.48
#